data_AF-A0AA40WFG2-F1
#
_entry.id   AF-A0AA40WFG2-F1
#
_cell.length_a   1.000
_cell.length_b   1.000
_cell.length_c   1.000
_cell.angle_alpha   90.00
_cell.angle_beta   90.00
_cell.angle_gamma   90.00
#
_symmetry.space_group_name_H-M   'P 1'
#
loop_
_entity.id
_entity.type
_entity.pdbx_description
1 polymer ?
#
loop_
_entity_poly.entity_id
_entity_poly.type
_entity_poly.pdbx_seq_one_letter_code
_entity_poly.pdbx_strand_id
1 'polypeptide(L)'
;ALSANILKLANSAAFIRANKVETLDRAIQLIGLKELYQLLFSLGTKQILEDKFPAFLSIWEKSNQCAFYCKLIASKTELPKDTVSNLMSAALLHDIGEIILISLEERTMKNIGKISASKEIASAVSMEDATLGITHTKVGALISEKWNFPDLYTKAMEFHRPLTVEEEY
;
A
#
# COMPACT_ATOMS: atom_id res chain seq x y z
N ALA A 1 -16.83 -1.71 1.24
CA ALA A 1 -17.06 -2.30 -0.10
C ALA A 1 -15.81 -3.00 -0.66
N LEU A 2 -14.65 -2.35 -0.72
CA LEU A 2 -13.45 -3.00 -1.28
C LEU A 2 -12.92 -4.17 -0.43
N SER A 3 -12.86 -4.06 0.90
CA SER A 3 -12.45 -5.19 1.76
C SER A 3 -13.28 -6.45 1.53
N ALA A 4 -14.58 -6.30 1.28
CA ALA A 4 -15.45 -7.40 0.91
C ALA A 4 -15.12 -7.96 -0.49
N ASN A 5 -14.77 -7.10 -1.45
CA ASN A 5 -14.31 -7.54 -2.77
C ASN A 5 -12.94 -8.23 -2.71
N ILE A 6 -12.02 -7.79 -1.85
CA ILE A 6 -10.73 -8.44 -1.58
C ILE A 6 -10.98 -9.82 -0.99
N LEU A 7 -11.82 -9.93 0.04
CA LEU A 7 -12.21 -11.25 0.60
C LEU A 7 -12.88 -12.13 -0.45
N LYS A 8 -13.77 -11.58 -1.28
CA LYS A 8 -14.44 -12.33 -2.35
C LYS A 8 -13.46 -12.82 -3.42
N LEU A 9 -12.48 -11.99 -3.80
CA LEU A 9 -11.44 -12.34 -4.76
C LEU A 9 -10.52 -13.43 -4.21
N ALA A 10 -10.09 -13.31 -2.95
CA ALA A 10 -9.27 -14.30 -2.26
C ALA A 10 -10.00 -15.64 -2.15
N ASN A 11 -11.33 -15.59 -2.06
CA ASN A 11 -12.19 -16.76 -2.02
C ASN A 11 -12.67 -17.26 -3.42
N SER A 12 -12.15 -16.70 -4.51
CA SER A 12 -12.50 -17.16 -5.85
C SER A 12 -11.73 -18.43 -6.24
N ALA A 13 -12.22 -19.15 -7.26
CA ALA A 13 -11.57 -20.36 -7.78
C ALA A 13 -10.12 -20.13 -8.26
N ALA A 14 -9.74 -18.88 -8.56
CA ALA A 14 -8.38 -18.53 -8.96
C ALA A 14 -7.38 -18.60 -7.80
N PHE A 15 -7.82 -18.36 -6.55
CA PHE A 15 -6.95 -18.22 -5.38
C PHE A 15 -7.19 -19.27 -4.28
N ILE A 16 -8.40 -19.80 -4.14
CA ILE A 16 -8.68 -20.88 -3.17
C ILE A 16 -8.01 -22.18 -3.63
N ARG A 17 -7.18 -22.76 -2.75
CA ARG A 17 -6.60 -24.10 -2.95
C ARG A 17 -6.90 -25.11 -1.83
N ALA A 18 -7.44 -24.70 -0.68
CA ALA A 18 -7.74 -25.63 0.42
C ALA A 18 -8.81 -25.12 1.39
N ASN A 19 -8.66 -23.90 1.93
CA ASN A 19 -9.54 -23.35 2.96
C ASN A 19 -10.04 -21.96 2.59
N LYS A 20 -11.24 -21.64 3.10
CA LYS A 20 -11.85 -20.31 3.00
C LYS A 20 -10.98 -19.27 3.70
N VAL A 21 -10.78 -18.13 3.06
CA VAL A 21 -10.07 -16.98 3.62
C VAL A 21 -11.06 -16.08 4.35
N GLU A 22 -10.90 -15.91 5.66
CA GLU A 22 -11.85 -15.18 6.50
C GLU A 22 -11.33 -13.82 6.98
N THR A 23 -10.02 -13.60 6.90
CA THR A 23 -9.38 -12.37 7.39
C THR A 23 -8.79 -11.55 6.24
N LEU A 24 -8.79 -10.23 6.43
CA LEU A 24 -8.32 -9.29 5.43
C LEU A 24 -6.81 -9.42 5.19
N ASP A 25 -6.01 -9.58 6.24
CA ASP A 25 -4.57 -9.76 6.15
C ASP A 25 -4.20 -11.00 5.32
N ARG A 26 -4.94 -12.09 5.53
CA ARG A 26 -4.73 -13.33 4.79
C ARG A 26 -5.14 -13.18 3.33
N ALA A 27 -6.23 -12.46 3.06
CA ALA A 27 -6.66 -12.16 1.71
C ALA A 27 -5.63 -11.30 0.97
N ILE A 28 -5.08 -10.27 1.62
CA ILE A 28 -4.04 -9.39 1.06
C ILE A 28 -2.77 -10.17 0.76
N GLN A 29 -2.29 -11.05 1.65
CA GLN A 29 -1.10 -11.87 1.39
C GLN A 29 -1.31 -12.86 0.24
N LEU A 30 -2.51 -13.41 0.11
CA LEU A 30 -2.84 -14.37 -0.95
C LEU A 30 -2.97 -13.69 -2.32
N ILE A 31 -3.61 -12.53 -2.35
CA ILE A 31 -3.90 -11.77 -3.56
C ILE A 31 -2.66 -10.99 -4.00
N GLY A 32 -2.04 -10.22 -3.11
CA GLY A 32 -0.97 -9.28 -3.42
C GLY A 32 -1.46 -7.91 -3.93
N LEU A 33 -0.55 -6.95 -4.05
CA LEU A 33 -0.85 -5.57 -4.49
C LEU A 33 -1.18 -5.53 -5.99
N LYS A 34 -0.64 -6.46 -6.79
CA LYS A 34 -0.85 -6.51 -8.25
C LYS A 34 -2.28 -6.89 -8.58
N GLU A 35 -2.78 -7.90 -7.92
CA GLU A 35 -4.15 -8.36 -8.09
C GLU A 35 -5.12 -7.39 -7.38
N LEU A 36 -4.71 -6.75 -6.28
CA LEU A 36 -5.45 -5.62 -5.69
C LEU A 36 -5.57 -4.44 -6.65
N TYR A 37 -4.50 -4.14 -7.39
CA TYR A 37 -4.51 -3.14 -8.44
C TYR A 37 -5.47 -3.50 -9.58
N GLN A 38 -5.44 -4.75 -10.03
CA GLN A 38 -6.40 -5.26 -11.03
C GLN A 38 -7.84 -5.19 -10.52
N LEU A 39 -8.06 -5.36 -9.22
CA LEU A 39 -9.36 -5.16 -8.61
C LEU A 39 -9.77 -3.68 -8.69
N LEU A 40 -8.89 -2.73 -8.34
CA LEU A 40 -9.15 -1.28 -8.47
C LEU A 40 -9.42 -0.87 -9.92
N PHE A 41 -8.67 -1.45 -10.85
CA PHE A 41 -8.84 -1.32 -12.29
C PHE A 41 -10.23 -1.75 -12.75
N SER A 42 -10.67 -2.94 -12.31
CA SER A 42 -11.98 -3.50 -12.65
C SER A 42 -13.15 -2.66 -12.14
N LEU A 43 -12.92 -1.83 -11.11
CA LEU A 43 -13.93 -0.97 -10.50
C LEU A 43 -14.08 0.40 -11.21
N GLY A 44 -13.46 0.61 -12.38
CA GLY A 44 -13.76 1.74 -13.27
C GLY A 44 -12.63 2.74 -13.48
N THR A 45 -11.39 2.42 -13.11
CA THR A 45 -10.21 3.30 -13.28
C THR A 45 -9.39 2.96 -14.54
N LYS A 46 -10.00 2.25 -15.49
CA LYS A 46 -9.37 1.50 -16.59
C LYS A 46 -8.32 2.28 -17.39
N GLN A 47 -8.68 3.46 -17.89
CA GLN A 47 -7.81 4.22 -18.81
C GLN A 47 -6.64 4.91 -18.10
N ILE A 48 -6.78 5.15 -16.80
CA ILE A 48 -5.77 5.80 -15.97
C ILE A 48 -4.66 4.80 -15.57
N LEU A 49 -4.99 3.51 -15.52
CA LEU A 49 -4.16 2.47 -14.92
C LEU A 49 -3.44 1.57 -15.96
N GLU A 50 -3.91 1.47 -17.20
CA GLU A 50 -3.24 0.63 -18.22
C GLU A 50 -1.79 1.09 -18.50
N ASP A 51 -1.55 2.40 -18.62
CA ASP A 51 -0.22 2.95 -18.96
C ASP A 51 0.79 2.94 -17.80
N LYS A 52 0.33 2.65 -16.58
CA LYS A 52 1.11 2.87 -15.33
C LYS A 52 1.66 1.60 -14.71
N PHE A 53 1.49 0.46 -15.39
CA PHE A 53 1.91 -0.86 -14.92
C PHE A 53 3.42 -0.98 -14.56
N PRO A 54 4.37 -0.35 -15.30
CA PRO A 54 5.79 -0.43 -14.91
C PRO A 54 6.09 0.27 -13.58
N ALA A 55 5.49 1.44 -13.32
CA ALA A 55 5.65 2.17 -12.07
C ALA A 55 5.04 1.36 -10.90
N PHE A 56 3.87 0.78 -11.16
CA PHE A 56 3.21 -0.13 -10.23
C PHE A 56 4.10 -1.32 -9.84
N LEU A 57 4.74 -2.00 -10.80
CA LEU A 57 5.62 -3.13 -10.51
C LEU A 57 6.81 -2.73 -9.63
N SER A 58 7.40 -1.56 -9.88
CA SER A 58 8.49 -1.05 -9.05
C SER A 58 8.05 -0.78 -7.61
N ILE A 59 6.86 -0.22 -7.40
CA ILE A 59 6.29 -0.02 -6.07
C ILE A 59 6.01 -1.36 -5.40
N TRP A 60 5.42 -2.31 -6.14
CA TRP A 60 5.16 -3.66 -5.64
C TRP A 60 6.43 -4.35 -5.14
N GLU A 61 7.52 -4.29 -5.89
CA GLU A 61 8.79 -4.89 -5.50
C GLU A 61 9.32 -4.30 -4.19
N LYS A 62 9.25 -2.97 -4.04
CA LYS A 62 9.64 -2.27 -2.80
C LYS A 62 8.75 -2.65 -1.63
N SER A 63 7.44 -2.64 -1.81
CA SER A 63 6.49 -3.02 -0.76
C SER A 63 6.63 -4.48 -0.34
N ASN A 64 6.91 -5.37 -1.29
CA ASN A 64 7.15 -6.78 -1.01
C ASN A 64 8.47 -6.99 -0.23
N GLN A 65 9.53 -6.25 -0.57
CA GLN A 65 10.76 -6.23 0.21
C GLN A 65 10.52 -5.71 1.63
N CYS A 66 9.74 -4.63 1.79
CA CYS A 66 9.37 -4.10 3.09
C CYS A 66 8.59 -5.14 3.92
N ALA A 67 7.59 -5.79 3.34
CA ALA A 67 6.84 -6.86 3.99
C ALA A 67 7.72 -8.05 4.39
N PHE A 68 8.70 -8.42 3.55
CA PHE A 68 9.68 -9.45 3.88
C PHE A 68 10.56 -9.06 5.07
N TYR A 69 11.11 -7.84 5.10
CA TYR A 69 11.91 -7.36 6.23
C TYR A 69 11.07 -7.22 7.50
N CYS A 70 9.82 -6.74 7.38
CA CYS A 70 8.87 -6.69 8.48
C CYS A 70 8.67 -8.07 9.10
N LYS A 71 8.46 -9.12 8.28
CA LYS A 71 8.38 -10.51 8.75
C LYS A 71 9.65 -10.95 9.47
N LEU A 72 10.82 -10.67 8.89
CA LEU A 72 12.10 -11.09 9.46
C LEU A 72 12.33 -10.47 10.83
N ILE A 73 12.07 -9.16 10.97
CA ILE A 73 12.18 -8.44 12.25
C ILE A 73 11.15 -8.97 13.24
N ALA A 74 9.89 -9.07 12.84
CA ALA A 74 8.81 -9.56 13.71
C ALA A 74 9.04 -11.00 14.18
N SER A 75 9.69 -11.86 13.39
CA SER A 75 10.06 -13.22 13.80
C SER A 75 11.08 -13.28 14.94
N LYS A 76 11.76 -12.17 15.23
CA LYS A 76 12.67 -12.00 16.37
C LYS A 76 11.99 -11.40 17.60
N THR A 77 10.68 -11.17 17.52
CA THR A 77 9.87 -10.64 18.62
C THR A 77 8.94 -11.72 19.16
N GLU A 78 8.39 -11.52 20.35
CA GLU A 78 7.38 -12.41 20.95
C GLU A 78 5.94 -12.06 20.52
N LEU A 79 5.78 -11.38 19.38
CA LEU A 79 4.46 -10.97 18.89
C LEU A 79 3.62 -12.17 18.47
N PRO A 80 2.29 -12.13 18.69
CA PRO A 80 1.37 -13.15 18.18
C PRO A 80 1.46 -13.29 16.66
N LYS A 81 1.28 -14.52 16.15
CA LYS A 81 1.35 -14.81 14.71
C LYS A 81 0.41 -13.93 13.88
N ASP A 82 -0.80 -13.69 14.37
CA ASP A 82 -1.79 -12.86 13.69
C ASP A 82 -1.37 -11.38 13.64
N THR A 83 -0.68 -10.90 14.68
CA THR A 83 -0.07 -9.56 14.69
C THR A 83 1.02 -9.46 13.63
N VAL A 84 1.92 -10.45 13.55
CA VAL A 84 2.96 -10.49 12.52
C VAL A 84 2.35 -10.51 11.11
N SER A 85 1.30 -11.32 10.90
CA SER A 85 0.59 -11.40 9.62
C SER A 85 -0.01 -10.05 9.22
N ASN A 86 -0.64 -9.35 10.16
CA ASN A 86 -1.19 -8.01 9.94
C ASN A 86 -0.11 -6.97 9.65
N LEU A 87 1.02 -6.99 10.36
CA LEU A 87 2.15 -6.09 10.11
C LEU A 87 2.74 -6.30 8.71
N MET A 88 2.89 -7.55 8.28
CA MET A 88 3.34 -7.87 6.92
C MET A 88 2.37 -7.32 5.86
N SER A 89 1.06 -7.50 6.06
CA SER A 89 0.04 -7.00 5.13
C SER A 89 -0.03 -5.48 5.11
N ALA A 90 0.15 -4.82 6.26
CA ALA A 90 0.26 -3.37 6.33
C ALA A 90 1.51 -2.87 5.59
N ALA A 91 2.67 -3.50 5.79
CA ALA A 91 3.90 -3.21 5.06
C ALA A 91 3.78 -3.47 3.55
N LEU A 92 2.99 -4.47 3.14
CA LEU A 92 2.73 -4.73 1.72
C LEU A 92 1.90 -3.63 1.05
N LEU A 93 1.02 -2.98 1.80
CA LEU A 93 0.10 -1.97 1.28
C LEU A 93 0.51 -0.53 1.59
N HIS A 94 1.59 -0.30 2.33
CA HIS A 94 1.94 1.02 2.86
C HIS A 94 2.02 2.12 1.79
N ASP A 95 2.52 1.78 0.59
CA ASP A 95 2.68 2.70 -0.56
C ASP A 95 1.50 2.66 -1.56
N ILE A 96 0.33 2.14 -1.16
CA ILE A 96 -0.85 2.14 -2.05
C ILE A 96 -1.31 3.56 -2.44
N GLY A 97 -1.07 4.54 -1.57
CA GLY A 97 -1.32 5.94 -1.88
C GLY A 97 -0.43 6.47 -3.01
N GLU A 98 0.81 5.97 -3.14
CA GLU A 98 1.73 6.38 -4.21
C GLU A 98 1.22 5.87 -5.57
N ILE A 99 0.70 4.65 -5.61
CA ILE A 99 0.05 4.09 -6.81
C ILE A 99 -1.09 5.01 -7.26
N ILE A 100 -1.88 5.50 -6.31
CA ILE A 100 -3.05 6.33 -6.61
C ILE A 100 -2.64 7.73 -7.04
N LEU A 101 -1.65 8.34 -6.40
CA LEU A 101 -1.10 9.62 -6.85
C LEU A 101 -0.47 9.51 -8.24
N ILE A 102 0.28 8.45 -8.54
CA ILE A 102 0.80 8.20 -9.89
C ILE A 102 -0.34 8.04 -10.89
N SER A 103 -1.42 7.39 -10.47
CA SER A 103 -2.64 7.22 -11.26
C SER A 103 -3.32 8.55 -11.57
N LEU A 104 -3.35 9.51 -10.65
CA LEU A 104 -3.98 10.80 -10.91
C LEU A 104 -3.04 11.80 -11.59
N GLU A 105 -1.79 11.87 -11.14
CA GLU A 105 -0.83 12.95 -11.39
C GLU A 105 0.55 12.43 -11.79
N GLU A 106 0.61 11.58 -12.82
CA GLU A 106 1.83 10.86 -13.22
C GLU A 106 3.03 11.77 -13.50
N ARG A 107 2.81 12.87 -14.25
CA ARG A 107 3.88 13.79 -14.62
C ARG A 107 4.48 14.47 -13.38
N THR A 108 3.62 14.87 -12.45
CA THR A 108 4.00 15.50 -11.19
C THR A 108 4.77 14.52 -10.32
N MET A 109 4.26 13.31 -10.13
CA MET A 109 4.93 12.25 -9.36
C MET A 109 6.28 11.84 -9.97
N LYS A 110 6.40 11.76 -11.31
CA LYS A 110 7.70 11.52 -11.97
C LYS A 110 8.71 12.63 -11.71
N ASN A 111 8.27 13.90 -11.69
CA ASN A 111 9.16 15.02 -11.41
C ASN A 111 9.61 15.03 -9.94
N ILE A 112 8.68 14.80 -9.01
CA ILE A 112 8.98 14.63 -7.57
C ILE A 112 9.99 13.49 -7.37
N GLY A 113 9.77 12.34 -8.01
CA GLY A 113 10.68 11.20 -7.96
C GLY A 113 12.09 11.53 -8.44
N LYS A 114 12.22 12.25 -9.57
CA LYS A 114 13.53 12.68 -10.10
C LYS A 114 14.25 13.65 -9.18
N ILE A 115 13.53 14.63 -8.62
CA ILE A 115 14.11 15.65 -7.73
C ILE A 115 14.49 15.02 -6.38
N SER A 116 13.66 14.14 -5.83
CA SER A 116 13.96 13.47 -4.56
C SER A 116 15.18 12.55 -4.67
N ALA A 117 15.38 11.92 -5.84
CA ALA A 117 16.51 11.07 -6.11
C ALA A 117 17.86 11.82 -6.14
N SER A 118 17.87 13.14 -6.42
CA SER A 118 19.10 13.94 -6.37
C SER A 118 19.55 14.28 -4.95
N LYS A 119 18.80 13.88 -3.91
CA LYS A 119 19.13 13.93 -2.46
C LYS A 119 19.49 15.30 -1.86
N GLU A 120 19.44 16.38 -2.63
CA GLU A 120 19.95 17.69 -2.21
C GLU A 120 18.87 18.68 -1.73
N ILE A 121 17.56 18.42 -1.95
CA ILE A 121 16.55 19.50 -1.92
C ILE A 121 15.40 19.27 -0.92
N ALA A 122 14.70 18.13 -0.95
CA ALA A 122 13.57 17.85 -0.07
C ALA A 122 13.15 16.37 -0.12
N SER A 123 12.44 15.89 0.91
CA SER A 123 11.82 14.57 0.87
C SER A 123 10.69 14.52 -0.18
N ALA A 124 10.43 13.34 -0.75
CA ALA A 124 9.31 13.15 -1.68
C ALA A 124 7.97 13.58 -1.05
N VAL A 125 7.75 13.25 0.23
CA VAL A 125 6.54 13.61 1.00
C VAL A 125 6.34 15.12 1.08
N SER A 126 7.40 15.87 1.41
CA SER A 126 7.33 17.34 1.51
C SER A 126 7.02 17.98 0.16
N MET A 127 7.54 17.40 -0.93
CA MET A 127 7.27 17.89 -2.28
C MET A 127 5.85 17.55 -2.74
N GLU A 128 5.33 16.37 -2.40
CA GLU A 128 3.93 16.02 -2.65
C GLU A 128 2.99 16.99 -1.95
N ASP A 129 3.22 17.28 -0.67
CA ASP A 129 2.40 18.23 0.08
C ASP A 129 2.46 19.64 -0.55
N ALA A 130 3.65 20.12 -0.90
CA ALA A 130 3.82 21.44 -1.51
C ALA A 130 3.21 21.55 -2.92
N THR A 131 3.15 20.46 -3.69
CA THR A 131 2.71 20.48 -5.10
C THR A 131 1.27 20.03 -5.30
N LEU A 132 0.81 19.06 -4.52
CA LEU A 132 -0.51 18.43 -4.63
C LEU A 132 -1.44 18.81 -3.46
N GLY A 133 -0.89 19.36 -2.36
CA GLY A 133 -1.64 19.63 -1.13
C GLY A 133 -1.99 18.38 -0.33
N ILE A 134 -1.43 17.23 -0.71
CA ILE A 134 -1.65 15.94 -0.04
C ILE A 134 -0.50 14.98 -0.37
N THR A 135 -0.12 14.15 0.60
CA THR A 135 0.95 13.16 0.49
C THR A 135 0.42 11.77 0.16
N HIS A 136 1.26 10.89 -0.39
CA HIS A 136 0.90 9.49 -0.59
C HIS A 136 0.53 8.80 0.73
N THR A 137 1.18 9.16 1.82
CA THR A 137 0.92 8.61 3.16
C THR A 137 -0.51 8.94 3.62
N LYS A 138 -0.93 10.20 3.46
CA LYS A 138 -2.29 10.68 3.77
C LYS A 138 -3.34 10.03 2.87
N VAL A 139 -3.06 9.93 1.56
CA VAL A 139 -3.95 9.25 0.61
C VAL A 139 -4.12 7.77 0.99
N GLY A 140 -3.04 7.08 1.34
CA GLY A 140 -3.09 5.70 1.81
C GLY A 140 -4.01 5.55 3.04
N ALA A 141 -3.82 6.40 4.05
CA ALA A 141 -4.63 6.40 5.27
C ALA A 141 -6.13 6.62 4.99
N LEU A 142 -6.48 7.66 4.23
CA LEU A 142 -7.87 7.96 3.85
C LEU A 142 -8.54 6.80 3.10
N ILE A 143 -7.76 6.06 2.33
CA ILE A 143 -8.24 4.92 1.56
C ILE A 143 -8.42 3.69 2.44
N SER A 144 -7.48 3.44 3.34
CA SER A 144 -7.58 2.41 4.38
C SER A 144 -8.86 2.59 5.19
N GLU A 145 -9.14 3.81 5.64
CA GLU A 145 -10.38 4.17 6.34
C GLU A 145 -11.62 3.93 5.47
N LYS A 146 -11.63 4.48 4.23
CA LYS A 146 -12.74 4.33 3.29
C LYS A 146 -13.04 2.86 2.96
N TRP A 147 -12.04 1.99 3.03
CA TRP A 147 -12.19 0.56 2.78
C TRP A 147 -12.49 -0.26 4.04
N ASN A 148 -12.53 0.37 5.22
CA ASN A 148 -12.70 -0.28 6.51
C ASN A 148 -11.59 -1.30 6.81
N PHE A 149 -10.34 -0.94 6.51
CA PHE A 149 -9.20 -1.72 6.99
C PHE A 149 -9.02 -1.52 8.50
N PRO A 150 -8.38 -2.47 9.21
CA PRO A 150 -8.04 -2.27 10.61
C PRO A 150 -7.16 -1.03 10.82
N ASP A 151 -7.32 -0.34 11.95
CA ASP A 151 -6.61 0.90 12.30
C ASP A 151 -5.09 0.82 12.14
N LEU A 152 -4.51 -0.35 12.42
CA LEU A 152 -3.09 -0.64 12.20
C LEU A 152 -2.63 -0.31 10.77
N TYR A 153 -3.46 -0.60 9.75
CA TYR A 153 -3.14 -0.34 8.35
C TYR A 153 -3.14 1.15 8.07
N THR A 154 -4.14 1.87 8.59
CA THR A 154 -4.23 3.33 8.46
C THR A 154 -3.00 3.99 9.05
N LYS A 155 -2.62 3.61 10.27
CA LYS A 155 -1.42 4.14 10.95
C LYS A 155 -0.13 3.79 10.21
N ALA A 156 0.01 2.55 9.76
CA ALA A 156 1.17 2.14 8.95
C ALA A 156 1.25 2.93 7.64
N MET A 157 0.12 3.26 7.01
CA MET A 157 0.10 4.07 5.79
C MET A 157 0.41 5.54 6.07
N GLU A 158 -0.09 6.12 7.16
CA GLU A 158 0.13 7.54 7.46
C GLU A 158 1.56 7.84 7.96
N PHE A 159 2.12 6.95 8.80
CA PHE A 159 3.33 7.22 9.58
C PHE A 159 4.59 6.48 9.11
N HIS A 160 4.57 5.74 8.00
CA HIS A 160 5.76 5.03 7.53
C HIS A 160 6.86 5.94 6.95
N ARG A 161 6.61 7.25 6.81
CA ARG A 161 7.62 8.25 6.46
C ARG A 161 7.86 9.15 7.68
N PRO A 162 9.09 9.17 8.23
CA PRO A 162 9.37 9.72 9.56
C PRO A 162 9.25 11.25 9.70
N LEU A 163 8.80 11.99 8.68
CA LEU A 163 8.77 13.46 8.73
C LEU A 163 7.53 14.05 9.40
N THR A 164 6.52 13.23 9.71
CA THR A 164 5.23 13.67 10.28
C THR A 164 4.74 12.74 11.39
N VAL A 165 5.63 11.97 12.00
CA VAL A 165 5.26 10.97 13.01
C VAL A 165 5.29 11.61 14.41
N GLU A 166 4.21 11.45 15.17
CA GLU A 166 4.17 11.90 16.58
C GLU A 166 5.12 11.07 17.44
N GLU A 167 5.63 11.65 18.54
CA GLU A 167 6.65 11.04 19.41
C GLU A 167 6.26 9.65 19.98
N GLU A 168 4.97 9.31 19.96
CA GLU A 168 4.42 8.06 20.46
C GLU A 168 4.55 6.84 19.52
N TYR A 169 5.04 7.04 18.28
CA TYR A 169 5.21 6.00 17.25
C TYR A 169 6.67 5.79 16.84
#